data_AF-K3WUB6-F1
#
_entry.id   AF-K3WUB6-F1
#
_cell.length_a   1.000
_cell.length_b   1.000
_cell.length_c   1.000
_cell.angle_alpha   90.00
_cell.angle_beta   90.00
_cell.angle_gamma   90.00
#
_symmetry.space_group_name_H-M   'P 1'
#
loop_
_entity.id
_entity.type
_entity.pdbx_description
1 polymer ?
#
loop_
_entity_poly.entity_id
_entity_poly.type
_entity_poly.pdbx_seq_one_letter_code
_entity_poly.pdbx_strand_id
1 'polypeptide(L)'
;MGNMCCGAGNSEMLQRQELLKEGSEFKKKTTYLGVLSKTEHIYLQLNPTATRLAPLASMLFFFAAMATHHWLEPRRRGPDPSRRKSALEMVIFGSNGQKLLELTADAMSVRDLWVQTLDELCFSVQSKATEEDSKALQQELAKQEQRQKDKYWKDRASELEQRKMDAEERKKKIGLTGMKYTAQAMANR
;
A
#
# COMPACT_ATOMS: atom_id res chain seq x y z
N MET A 1 21.72 24.71 18.68
CA MET A 1 20.68 24.77 17.64
C MET A 1 21.08 23.84 16.51
N GLY A 2 20.60 22.58 16.54
CA GLY A 2 20.91 21.58 15.52
C GLY A 2 19.83 21.62 14.44
N ASN A 3 20.19 22.08 13.25
CA ASN A 3 19.27 22.26 12.13
C ASN A 3 18.86 20.88 11.58
N MET A 4 17.58 20.54 11.73
CA MET A 4 16.93 19.39 11.11
C MET A 4 16.82 19.62 9.59
N CYS A 5 17.74 19.06 8.81
CA CYS A 5 17.61 19.00 7.35
C CYS A 5 16.75 17.80 6.92
N CYS A 6 15.45 17.82 7.23
CA CYS A 6 14.48 16.79 6.82
C CYS A 6 13.51 17.26 5.71
N GLY A 7 13.95 18.15 4.80
CA GLY A 7 13.06 18.73 3.77
C GLY A 7 13.56 18.70 2.31
N ALA A 8 14.83 18.35 2.06
CA ALA A 8 15.42 18.51 0.72
C ALA A 8 15.00 17.42 -0.28
N GLY A 9 14.76 16.19 0.19
CA GLY A 9 14.49 15.05 -0.70
C GLY A 9 13.20 15.19 -1.53
N ASN A 10 12.17 15.82 -0.97
CA ASN A 10 10.89 15.99 -1.67
C ASN A 10 10.97 17.07 -2.78
N SER A 11 11.76 18.13 -2.58
CA SER A 11 11.89 19.23 -3.55
C SER A 11 12.64 18.79 -4.80
N GLU A 12 13.73 18.05 -4.65
CA GLU A 12 14.51 17.56 -5.79
C GLU A 12 13.75 16.50 -6.59
N MET A 13 13.00 15.62 -5.90
CA MET A 13 12.09 14.67 -6.55
C MET A 13 10.99 15.39 -7.36
N LEU A 14 10.38 16.44 -6.79
CA LEU A 14 9.35 17.23 -7.47
C LEU A 14 9.88 17.88 -8.75
N GLN A 15 11.08 18.48 -8.70
CA GLN A 15 11.72 19.06 -9.89
C GLN A 15 11.98 18.01 -10.97
N ARG A 16 12.47 16.83 -10.58
CA ARG A 16 12.68 15.73 -11.53
C ARG A 16 11.36 15.23 -12.14
N GLN A 17 10.28 15.17 -11.36
CA GLN A 17 8.95 14.84 -11.87
C GLN A 17 8.44 15.87 -12.86
N GLU A 18 8.69 17.17 -12.64
CA GLU A 18 8.33 18.22 -13.60
C GLU A 18 9.02 18.01 -14.95
N LEU A 19 10.31 17.67 -14.96
CA LEU A 19 11.03 17.34 -16.19
C LEU A 19 10.44 16.11 -16.91
N LEU A 20 10.01 15.08 -16.16
CA LEU A 20 9.32 13.93 -16.75
C LEU A 20 7.92 14.30 -17.29
N LYS A 21 7.26 15.32 -16.72
CA LYS A 21 6.01 15.88 -17.24
C LYS A 21 6.24 16.76 -18.47
N GLU A 22 7.40 17.36 -18.67
CA GLU A 22 7.74 17.98 -19.95
C GLU A 22 7.89 16.91 -21.04
N GLY A 23 8.50 15.78 -20.67
CA GLY A 23 8.66 14.60 -21.52
C GLY A 23 10.02 14.56 -22.21
N SER A 24 10.32 13.47 -22.90
CA SER A 24 11.58 13.30 -23.62
C SER A 24 11.42 12.36 -24.81
N GLU A 25 12.27 12.54 -25.83
CA GLU A 25 12.35 11.64 -26.97
C GLU A 25 13.17 10.39 -26.66
N PHE A 26 12.69 9.25 -27.15
CA PHE A 26 13.35 7.96 -27.05
C PHE A 26 13.23 7.20 -28.35
N LYS A 27 14.18 6.30 -28.58
CA LYS A 27 14.10 5.29 -29.64
C LYS A 27 13.50 4.02 -29.05
N LYS A 28 12.27 3.69 -29.42
CA LYS A 28 11.60 2.45 -29.05
C LYS A 28 12.03 1.32 -29.97
N LYS A 29 12.53 0.24 -29.39
CA LYS A 29 12.81 -1.01 -30.10
C LYS A 29 11.60 -1.95 -29.98
N THR A 30 10.96 -2.22 -31.11
CA THR A 30 9.85 -3.17 -31.20
C THR A 30 10.32 -4.42 -31.93
N THR A 31 10.17 -5.58 -31.29
CA THR A 31 10.54 -6.87 -31.90
C THR A 31 9.26 -7.55 -32.39
N TYR A 32 9.17 -7.75 -33.71
CA TYR A 32 8.09 -8.46 -34.36
C TYR A 32 8.49 -9.92 -34.58
N LEU A 33 7.65 -10.83 -34.06
CA LEU A 33 7.79 -12.28 -34.23
C LEU A 33 9.17 -12.84 -33.85
N GLY A 34 9.92 -12.15 -32.98
CA GLY A 34 11.26 -12.57 -32.54
C GLY A 34 12.37 -12.45 -33.58
N VAL A 35 12.08 -11.98 -34.80
CA VAL A 35 13.03 -11.99 -35.92
C VAL A 35 13.31 -10.58 -36.45
N LEU A 36 12.32 -9.68 -36.43
CA LEU A 36 12.45 -8.34 -36.99
C LEU A 36 12.41 -7.28 -35.89
N SER A 37 13.51 -6.56 -35.71
CA SER A 37 13.55 -5.39 -34.82
C SER A 37 13.34 -4.11 -35.62
N LYS A 38 12.28 -3.35 -35.30
CA LYS A 38 12.07 -2.00 -35.80
C LYS A 38 12.40 -1.01 -34.69
N THR A 39 13.11 0.07 -35.03
CA THR A 39 13.37 1.17 -34.12
C THR A 39 12.54 2.36 -34.56
N GLU A 40 11.74 2.93 -33.67
CA GLU A 40 10.88 4.09 -33.93
C GLU A 40 11.15 5.19 -32.90
N HIS A 41 11.06 6.44 -33.31
CA HIS A 41 11.12 7.56 -32.38
C HIS A 41 9.77 7.73 -31.68
N ILE A 42 9.80 7.79 -30.35
CA ILE A 42 8.63 8.03 -29.53
C ILE A 42 8.89 9.19 -28.57
N TYR A 43 7.85 9.94 -28.27
CA TYR A 43 7.87 10.93 -27.20
C TYR A 43 7.17 10.34 -25.97
N LEU A 44 7.89 10.25 -24.86
CA LEU A 44 7.40 9.70 -23.60
C LEU A 44 7.20 10.84 -22.60
N GLN A 45 6.05 10.86 -21.95
CA GLN A 45 5.69 11.89 -20.97
C GLN A 45 4.97 11.26 -19.77
N LEU A 46 5.24 11.81 -18.60
CA LEU A 46 4.52 11.49 -17.38
C LEU A 46 3.20 12.26 -17.33
N ASN A 47 2.10 11.60 -16.96
CA ASN A 47 0.81 12.26 -16.75
C ASN A 47 0.92 13.38 -15.69
N PRO A 48 0.13 14.47 -15.78
CA PRO A 48 0.08 15.53 -14.76
C PRO A 48 -0.01 15.06 -13.30
N THR A 49 -0.70 13.94 -13.06
CA THR A 49 -0.88 13.31 -11.74
C THR A 49 0.31 12.47 -11.27
N ALA A 50 1.34 12.28 -12.11
CA ALA A 50 2.50 11.43 -11.86
C ALA A 50 2.17 9.94 -11.61
N THR A 51 0.98 9.48 -12.02
CA THR A 51 0.52 8.10 -11.77
C THR A 51 0.66 7.17 -12.97
N ARG A 52 0.82 7.71 -14.18
CA ARG A 52 0.79 6.94 -15.44
C ARG A 52 1.76 7.50 -16.47
N LEU A 53 2.31 6.62 -17.30
CA LEU A 53 3.07 6.99 -18.48
C LEU A 53 2.17 6.98 -19.72
N ALA A 54 2.29 7.99 -20.57
CA ALA A 54 1.55 8.10 -21.83
C ALA A 54 2.52 8.39 -23.00
N PRO A 55 2.50 7.59 -24.08
CA PRO A 55 3.10 7.96 -25.35
C PRO A 55 2.24 9.00 -26.06
N LEU A 56 2.85 10.07 -26.58
CA LEU A 56 2.12 11.13 -27.29
C LEU A 56 1.61 10.69 -28.68
N ALA A 57 2.15 9.60 -29.25
CA ALA A 57 1.78 9.07 -30.56
C ALA A 57 0.85 7.84 -30.52
N SER A 58 0.50 7.33 -29.33
CA SER A 58 -0.39 6.17 -29.18
C SER A 58 -1.03 6.20 -27.81
N MET A 59 -2.36 6.19 -27.77
CA MET A 59 -3.21 6.21 -26.57
C MET A 59 -3.07 4.91 -25.76
N LEU A 60 -1.86 4.62 -25.27
CA LEU A 60 -1.54 3.46 -24.44
C LEU A 60 -1.11 3.95 -23.05
N PHE A 61 -1.94 3.65 -22.05
CA PHE A 61 -1.62 3.95 -20.66
C PHE A 61 -0.78 2.82 -20.07
N PHE A 62 0.45 3.13 -19.65
CA PHE A 62 1.31 2.14 -18.98
C PHE A 62 1.35 2.42 -17.48
N PHE A 63 1.01 1.41 -16.69
CA PHE A 63 1.34 1.36 -15.27
C PHE A 63 2.77 0.82 -15.15
N ALA A 64 3.73 1.71 -14.95
CA ALA A 64 5.08 1.31 -14.59
C ALA A 64 5.03 0.82 -13.15
N ALA A 65 5.22 -0.48 -12.96
CA ALA A 65 5.25 -1.08 -11.65
C ALA A 65 6.17 -2.30 -11.70
N MET A 66 7.45 -2.10 -11.97
CA MET A 66 8.45 -3.01 -11.43
C MET A 66 9.86 -2.47 -11.57
N ALA A 67 10.53 -2.44 -10.42
CA ALA A 67 11.91 -2.79 -10.20
C ALA A 67 12.83 -2.61 -11.42
N THR A 68 13.61 -1.54 -11.38
CA THR A 68 14.92 -1.47 -12.04
C THR A 68 15.93 -2.43 -11.38
N HIS A 69 15.50 -3.56 -10.82
CA HIS A 69 16.38 -4.57 -10.23
C HIS A 69 16.81 -5.58 -11.30
N HIS A 70 17.75 -5.16 -12.14
CA HIS A 70 18.92 -5.97 -12.50
C HIS A 70 19.77 -5.23 -13.56
N TRP A 71 20.46 -4.12 -13.21
CA TRP A 71 21.76 -3.77 -13.85
C TRP A 71 22.51 -2.53 -13.29
N LEU A 72 22.42 -2.22 -12.01
CA LEU A 72 23.27 -1.19 -11.39
C LEU A 72 24.25 -1.80 -10.38
N GLU A 73 25.17 -2.64 -10.87
CA GLU A 73 26.53 -2.59 -10.32
C GLU A 73 27.32 -1.56 -11.14
N PRO A 74 27.57 -0.34 -10.63
CA PRO A 74 28.62 0.50 -11.16
C PRO A 74 29.98 -0.07 -10.72
N ARG A 75 30.36 -1.25 -11.25
CA ARG A 75 31.75 -1.71 -11.18
C ARG A 75 32.57 -0.76 -12.06
N ARG A 76 33.26 0.18 -11.41
CA ARG A 76 34.33 1.03 -11.98
C ARG A 76 35.40 0.14 -12.63
N ARG A 77 35.20 -0.26 -13.89
CA ARG A 77 36.22 -0.97 -14.66
C ARG A 77 36.08 -0.66 -16.14
N GLY A 78 36.91 0.29 -16.58
CA GLY A 78 37.36 0.47 -17.97
C GLY A 78 36.31 0.98 -18.97
N PRO A 79 36.70 1.87 -19.91
CA PRO A 79 35.83 2.28 -21.00
C PRO A 79 35.82 1.19 -22.09
N ASP A 80 34.92 0.22 -21.97
CA ASP A 80 34.61 -0.68 -23.11
C ASP A 80 33.63 0.04 -24.06
N PRO A 81 33.99 0.30 -25.32
CA PRO A 81 33.10 0.96 -26.29
C PRO A 81 31.85 0.13 -26.61
N SER A 82 31.89 -1.19 -26.41
CA SER A 82 30.76 -2.12 -26.62
C SER A 82 29.65 -1.93 -25.58
N ARG A 83 30.01 -1.49 -24.36
CA ARG A 83 29.07 -1.21 -23.26
C ARG A 83 28.31 0.11 -23.38
N ARG A 84 28.73 1.01 -24.27
CA ARG A 84 28.11 2.34 -24.39
C ARG A 84 26.69 2.27 -24.94
N LYS A 85 26.39 1.32 -25.83
CA LYS A 85 25.03 1.13 -26.35
C LYS A 85 24.08 0.60 -25.28
N SER A 86 24.49 -0.42 -24.52
CA SER A 86 23.68 -0.93 -23.40
C SER A 86 23.48 0.10 -22.29
N ALA A 87 24.40 1.07 -22.16
CA ALA A 87 24.26 2.18 -21.20
C ALA A 87 23.27 3.26 -21.65
N LEU A 88 22.64 3.17 -22.82
CA LEU A 88 21.55 4.09 -23.17
C LEU A 88 20.19 3.39 -23.20
N GLU A 89 20.20 2.07 -23.08
CA GLU A 89 19.00 1.25 -23.11
C GLU A 89 18.34 1.21 -21.73
N MET A 90 17.00 1.28 -21.73
CA MET A 90 16.14 1.19 -20.56
C MET A 90 14.94 0.33 -20.93
N VAL A 91 14.53 -0.55 -20.02
CA VAL A 91 13.38 -1.42 -20.22
C VAL A 91 12.35 -1.14 -19.13
N ILE A 92 11.10 -0.94 -19.53
CA ILE A 92 9.98 -0.70 -18.62
C ILE A 92 9.14 -1.98 -18.56
N PHE A 93 8.90 -2.45 -17.33
CA PHE A 93 8.08 -3.62 -17.04
C PHE A 93 6.75 -3.21 -16.39
N GLY A 94 5.71 -3.99 -16.67
CA GLY A 94 4.42 -3.87 -15.97
C GLY A 94 4.45 -4.59 -14.62
N SER A 95 3.42 -4.36 -13.79
CA SER A 95 3.23 -5.04 -12.49
C SER A 95 3.20 -6.56 -12.55
N ASN A 96 2.88 -7.13 -13.72
CA ASN A 96 2.87 -8.57 -13.97
C ASN A 96 4.24 -9.13 -14.41
N GLY A 97 5.28 -8.29 -14.48
CA GLY A 97 6.63 -8.67 -14.94
C GLY A 97 6.75 -8.75 -16.47
N GLN A 98 5.70 -8.40 -17.21
CA GLN A 98 5.74 -8.36 -18.67
C GLN A 98 6.55 -7.15 -19.14
N LYS A 99 7.43 -7.36 -20.13
CA LYS A 99 8.15 -6.29 -20.82
C LYS A 99 7.15 -5.42 -21.60
N LEU A 100 7.05 -4.13 -21.25
CA LEU A 100 6.16 -3.18 -21.90
C LEU A 100 6.90 -2.39 -22.99
N LEU A 101 8.06 -1.83 -22.65
CA LEU A 101 8.84 -0.98 -23.54
C LEU A 101 10.34 -1.28 -23.43
N GLU A 102 11.02 -1.27 -24.57
CA GLU A 102 12.48 -1.29 -24.68
C GLU A 102 12.87 0.00 -25.40
N LEU A 103 13.54 0.89 -24.68
CA LEU A 103 13.81 2.27 -25.07
C LEU A 103 15.30 2.52 -25.08
N THR A 104 15.76 3.36 -26.00
CA THR A 104 17.12 3.90 -26.00
C THR A 104 17.04 5.41 -25.90
N ALA A 105 17.64 5.98 -24.86
CA ALA A 105 17.74 7.42 -24.68
C ALA A 105 18.85 8.00 -25.57
N ASP A 106 18.72 9.26 -25.96
CA ASP A 106 19.77 9.94 -26.72
C ASP A 106 20.95 10.37 -25.83
N ALA A 107 20.73 10.52 -24.52
CA ALA A 107 21.77 10.86 -23.54
C ALA A 107 21.63 10.03 -22.26
N MET A 108 22.77 9.75 -21.61
CA MET A 108 22.78 9.01 -20.33
C MET A 108 22.06 9.78 -19.23
N SER A 109 22.20 11.12 -19.19
CA SER A 109 21.51 11.96 -18.22
C SER A 109 19.99 11.82 -18.28
N VAL A 110 19.42 11.73 -19.49
CA VAL A 110 17.98 11.50 -19.69
C VAL A 110 17.61 10.10 -19.17
N ARG A 111 18.36 9.07 -19.55
CA ARG A 111 18.11 7.71 -19.07
C ARG A 111 18.15 7.62 -17.54
N ASP A 112 19.19 8.16 -16.92
CA ASP A 112 19.39 8.13 -15.47
C ASP A 112 18.30 8.93 -14.74
N LEU A 113 17.93 10.12 -15.25
CA LEU A 113 16.82 10.91 -14.72
C LEU A 113 15.50 10.13 -14.71
N TRP A 114 15.17 9.50 -15.85
CA TRP A 114 13.94 8.72 -15.99
C TRP A 114 13.94 7.48 -15.12
N VAL A 115 15.04 6.72 -15.10
CA VAL A 115 15.21 5.54 -14.24
C VAL A 115 15.02 5.92 -12.78
N GLN A 116 15.77 6.91 -12.30
CA GLN A 116 15.75 7.31 -10.89
C GLN A 116 14.38 7.81 -10.45
N THR A 117 13.73 8.65 -11.26
CA THR A 117 12.44 9.25 -10.90
C THR A 117 11.31 8.21 -10.93
N LEU A 118 11.32 7.30 -11.90
CA LEU A 118 10.33 6.21 -11.98
C LEU A 118 10.49 5.20 -10.84
N ASP A 119 11.74 4.90 -10.46
CA ASP A 119 12.03 4.00 -9.34
C ASP A 119 11.48 4.57 -8.03
N GLU A 120 11.76 5.84 -7.74
CA GLU A 120 11.25 6.53 -6.55
C GLU A 120 9.71 6.64 -6.54
N LEU A 121 9.08 6.90 -7.68
CA LEU A 121 7.62 6.89 -7.80
C LEU A 121 7.04 5.51 -7.48
N CYS A 122 7.65 4.43 -7.98
CA CYS A 122 7.21 3.06 -7.70
C CYS A 122 7.33 2.72 -6.20
N PHE A 123 8.43 3.10 -5.55
CA PHE A 123 8.60 2.89 -4.12
C PHE A 123 7.58 3.67 -3.27
N SER A 124 7.26 4.91 -3.67
CA SER A 124 6.27 5.74 -2.96
C SER A 124 4.84 5.20 -3.04
N VAL A 125 4.51 4.47 -4.10
CA VAL A 125 3.19 3.85 -4.27
C VAL A 125 3.07 2.58 -3.42
N GLN A 126 4.13 1.77 -3.37
CA GLN A 126 4.16 0.56 -2.55
C GLN A 126 4.10 0.87 -1.04
N SER A 127 4.79 1.92 -0.59
CA SER A 127 4.74 2.33 0.82
C SER A 127 3.34 2.79 1.23
N LYS A 128 2.67 3.59 0.39
CA LYS A 128 1.30 4.05 0.66
C LYS A 128 0.28 2.91 0.73
N ALA A 129 0.34 1.95 -0.19
CA ALA A 129 -0.54 0.79 -0.17
C ALA A 129 -0.37 -0.04 1.11
N THR A 130 0.89 -0.25 1.51
CA THR A 130 1.22 -1.02 2.74
C THR A 130 0.74 -0.31 4.01
N GLU A 131 0.83 1.02 4.06
CA GLU A 131 0.31 1.80 5.18
C GLU A 131 -1.21 1.75 5.30
N GLU A 132 -1.95 1.83 4.19
CA GLU A 132 -3.40 1.74 4.19
C GLU A 132 -3.88 0.36 4.67
N ASP A 133 -3.25 -0.71 4.20
CA ASP A 133 -3.54 -2.08 4.64
C ASP A 133 -3.28 -2.26 6.14
N SER A 134 -2.19 -1.67 6.65
CA SER A 134 -1.86 -1.73 8.08
C SER A 134 -2.90 -1.01 8.95
N LYS A 135 -3.45 0.12 8.47
CA LYS A 135 -4.51 0.87 9.16
C LYS A 135 -5.84 0.11 9.14
N ALA A 136 -6.18 -0.50 8.02
CA ALA A 136 -7.38 -1.34 7.90
C ALA A 136 -7.32 -2.53 8.88
N LEU A 137 -6.16 -3.19 8.98
CA LEU A 137 -5.95 -4.29 9.93
C LEU A 137 -6.10 -3.85 11.38
N GLN A 138 -5.51 -2.70 11.76
CA GLN A 138 -5.64 -2.16 13.12
C GLN A 138 -7.09 -1.82 13.48
N GLN A 139 -7.87 -1.29 12.54
CA GLN A 139 -9.28 -0.99 12.77
C GLN A 139 -10.11 -2.27 13.00
N GLU A 140 -9.85 -3.33 12.24
CA GLU A 140 -10.56 -4.59 12.41
C GLU A 140 -10.21 -5.27 13.75
N LEU A 141 -8.95 -5.20 14.18
CA LEU A 141 -8.54 -5.68 15.52
C LEU A 141 -9.23 -4.91 16.64
N ALA A 142 -9.28 -3.59 16.57
CA ALA A 142 -9.97 -2.75 17.56
C ALA A 142 -11.47 -3.09 17.64
N LYS A 143 -12.10 -3.37 16.49
CA LYS A 143 -13.51 -3.78 16.42
C LYS A 143 -13.74 -5.16 17.05
N GLN A 144 -12.80 -6.09 16.90
CA GLN A 144 -12.85 -7.39 17.58
C GLN A 144 -12.71 -7.25 19.09
N GLU A 145 -11.78 -6.44 19.57
CA GLU A 145 -11.63 -6.17 21.01
C GLU A 145 -12.89 -5.57 21.63
N GLN A 146 -13.53 -4.62 20.92
CA GLN A 146 -14.76 -4.01 21.39
C GLN A 146 -15.89 -5.04 21.51
N ARG A 147 -16.03 -5.93 20.50
CA ARG A 147 -17.02 -7.02 20.54
C ARG A 147 -16.78 -7.99 21.70
N GLN A 148 -15.52 -8.29 22.01
CA GLN A 148 -15.17 -9.15 23.15
C GLN A 148 -15.52 -8.49 24.48
N LYS A 149 -15.21 -7.19 24.64
CA LYS A 149 -15.59 -6.41 25.82
C LYS A 149 -17.11 -6.37 25.99
N ASP A 150 -17.85 -6.06 24.94
CA ASP A 150 -19.31 -5.98 24.97
C ASP A 150 -19.94 -7.34 25.33
N LYS A 151 -19.40 -8.43 24.79
CA LYS A 151 -19.83 -9.79 25.14
C LYS A 151 -19.59 -10.09 26.62
N TYR A 152 -18.40 -9.81 27.12
CA TYR A 152 -18.06 -9.99 28.53
C TYR A 152 -19.01 -9.21 29.47
N TRP A 153 -19.30 -7.95 29.14
CA TRP A 153 -20.22 -7.14 29.94
C TRP A 153 -21.66 -7.67 29.90
N LYS A 154 -22.13 -8.15 28.75
CA LYS A 154 -23.45 -8.79 28.62
C LYS A 154 -23.54 -10.06 29.45
N ASP A 155 -22.54 -10.94 29.35
CA ASP A 155 -22.51 -12.20 30.09
C ASP A 155 -22.52 -11.92 31.60
N ARG A 156 -21.69 -10.98 32.06
CA ARG A 156 -21.65 -10.57 33.48
C ARG A 156 -22.95 -9.94 33.97
N ALA A 157 -23.60 -9.12 33.14
CA ALA A 157 -24.89 -8.53 33.48
C ALA A 157 -25.99 -9.60 33.60
N SER A 158 -26.01 -10.57 32.69
CA SER A 158 -26.95 -11.69 32.73
C SER A 158 -26.75 -12.58 33.96
N GLU A 159 -25.50 -12.86 34.34
CA GLU A 159 -25.16 -13.63 35.54
C GLU A 159 -25.63 -12.90 36.81
N LEU A 160 -25.41 -11.59 36.89
CA LEU A 160 -25.86 -10.78 38.03
C LEU A 160 -27.39 -10.77 38.13
N GLU A 161 -28.10 -10.66 37.02
CA GLU A 161 -29.56 -10.66 37.01
C GLU A 161 -30.13 -12.03 37.40
N GLN A 162 -29.52 -13.11 36.91
CA GLN A 162 -29.90 -14.47 37.30
C GLN A 162 -29.71 -14.69 38.81
N ARG A 163 -28.61 -14.19 39.40
CA ARG A 163 -28.39 -14.26 40.86
C ARG A 163 -29.43 -13.47 41.65
N LYS A 164 -29.91 -12.34 41.15
CA LYS A 164 -31.00 -11.59 41.80
C LYS A 164 -32.30 -12.38 41.77
N MET A 165 -32.66 -12.92 40.60
CA MET A 165 -33.86 -13.76 40.45
C MET A 165 -33.83 -14.97 41.38
N ASP A 166 -32.71 -15.68 41.45
CA ASP A 166 -32.54 -16.83 42.37
C ASP A 166 -32.67 -16.41 43.84
N ALA A 167 -32.12 -15.25 44.23
CA ALA A 167 -32.23 -14.72 45.58
C ALA A 167 -33.68 -14.32 45.92
N GLU A 168 -34.40 -13.73 44.97
CA GLU A 168 -35.82 -13.39 45.13
C GLU A 168 -36.69 -14.64 45.25
N GLU A 169 -36.44 -15.68 44.45
CA GLU A 169 -37.14 -16.96 44.57
C GLU A 169 -36.89 -17.63 45.93
N ARG A 170 -35.65 -17.60 46.43
CA ARG A 170 -35.33 -18.11 47.77
C ARG A 170 -36.05 -17.33 48.86
N LYS A 171 -36.11 -15.99 48.75
CA LYS A 171 -36.89 -15.15 49.67
C LYS A 171 -38.37 -15.50 49.64
N LYS A 172 -38.97 -15.69 48.46
CA LYS A 172 -40.38 -16.10 48.30
C LYS A 172 -40.66 -17.46 48.96
N LYS A 173 -39.80 -18.45 48.76
CA LYS A 173 -39.92 -19.79 49.37
C LYS A 173 -39.84 -19.76 50.91
N ILE A 174 -38.95 -18.93 51.46
CA ILE A 174 -38.76 -18.80 52.91
C ILE A 174 -39.94 -18.04 53.56
N GLY A 175 -40.41 -16.95 52.94
CA GLY A 175 -41.54 -16.15 53.45
C GLY A 175 -42.85 -16.93 53.60
N LEU A 176 -43.15 -17.84 52.66
CA LEU A 176 -44.34 -18.69 52.69
C LEU A 176 -44.31 -19.74 53.82
N THR A 177 -43.13 -20.21 54.19
CA THR A 177 -42.98 -21.27 55.19
C THR A 177 -43.03 -20.70 56.61
N GLY A 178 -42.37 -19.56 56.84
CA GLY A 178 -42.42 -18.86 58.13
C GLY A 178 -43.82 -18.36 58.50
N MET A 179 -44.58 -17.82 57.54
CA MET A 179 -45.94 -17.31 57.80
C MET A 179 -46.93 -18.42 58.19
N LYS A 180 -46.78 -19.66 57.71
CA LYS A 180 -47.67 -20.78 58.08
C LYS A 180 -47.55 -21.13 59.56
N TYR A 181 -46.33 -21.20 60.09
CA TYR A 181 -46.11 -21.49 61.52
C TYR A 181 -46.56 -20.33 62.42
N THR A 182 -46.35 -19.08 61.99
CA THR A 182 -46.83 -17.90 62.74
C THR A 182 -48.36 -17.82 62.75
N ALA A 183 -49.03 -18.11 61.64
CA ALA A 183 -50.49 -18.15 61.57
C ALA A 183 -51.08 -19.30 62.41
N GLN A 184 -50.45 -20.48 62.40
CA GLN A 184 -50.87 -21.62 63.22
C GLN A 184 -50.69 -21.36 64.73
N ALA A 185 -49.61 -20.68 65.12
CA ALA A 185 -49.40 -20.26 66.52
C ALA A 185 -50.40 -19.19 66.99
N MET A 186 -50.89 -18.34 66.07
CA MET A 186 -51.93 -17.37 66.37
C MET A 186 -53.35 -17.97 66.41
N ALA A 187 -53.64 -19.00 65.62
CA ALA A 187 -54.94 -19.68 65.61
C ALA A 187 -55.17 -20.58 66.84
N ASN A 188 -54.09 -20.98 67.53
CA ASN A 188 -54.13 -21.80 68.75
C ASN A 188 -54.12 -20.95 70.05
N ARG A 189 -54.30 -19.63 69.95
CA ARG A 189 -54.56 -18.73 71.09
C ARG A 189 -56.04 -18.37 71.15
#